data_AF-A0A813M1W9-F1
#
_entry.id   AF-A0A813M1W9-F1
#
_cell.length_a   1.000
_cell.length_b   1.000
_cell.length_c   1.000
_cell.angle_alpha   90.00
_cell.angle_beta   90.00
_cell.angle_gamma   90.00
#
_symmetry.space_group_name_H-M   'P 1'
#
loop_
_entity.id
_entity.type
_entity.pdbx_description
1 polymer ?
#
loop_
_entity_poly.entity_id
_entity_poly.type
_entity_poly.pdbx_seq_one_letter_code
_entity_poly.pdbx_strand_id
1 'polypeptide(L)'
;MVAADRLADIVRQALIILRHAKGKTSRQLAEEFASVELLTAEEFEPVARALVRSFDGSLRILDSPTTCKAEKARAERRLTRMVTLLGHLYLVTLVARKVIHRILADLIPPGDGPPAEFRVLCSHSLLKVVGHALADVDASHLVAFIGKLVELTAKSSFGVLTRLLVEELREISITSWRPRMVLTVRAEMVASHVEVSCTDMGGEQVCAFNMMDSAKLPDLVTEVKGQILNPFEVLTLILETGAFLPHDIGDMLRDLHE
;
A
#
# COMPACT_ATOMS: atom_id res chain seq x y z
N MET A 1 13.46 -11.71 29.93
CA MET A 1 14.21 -12.51 28.93
C MET A 1 13.29 -13.17 27.92
N VAL A 2 12.26 -13.92 28.35
CA VAL A 2 11.30 -14.62 27.46
C VAL A 2 10.66 -13.73 26.36
N ALA A 3 10.33 -12.48 26.67
CA ALA A 3 9.75 -11.56 25.69
C ALA A 3 10.71 -11.18 24.55
N ALA A 4 12.03 -11.11 24.80
CA ALA A 4 13.00 -10.71 23.80
C ALA A 4 13.28 -11.83 22.78
N ASP A 5 13.30 -13.08 23.24
CA ASP A 5 13.51 -14.25 22.38
C ASP A 5 12.27 -14.50 21.50
N ARG A 6 11.06 -14.39 22.07
CA ARG A 6 9.81 -14.45 21.30
C ARG A 6 9.72 -13.33 20.25
N LEU A 7 10.19 -12.13 20.61
CA LEU A 7 10.29 -10.99 19.69
C LEU A 7 11.26 -11.27 18.53
N ALA A 8 12.43 -11.81 18.86
CA ALA A 8 13.46 -12.12 17.88
C ALA A 8 12.95 -13.17 16.89
N ASP A 9 12.18 -14.15 17.36
CA ASP A 9 11.55 -15.15 16.50
C ASP A 9 10.42 -14.58 15.64
N ILE A 10 9.57 -13.70 16.16
CA ILE A 10 8.51 -13.07 15.35
C ILE A 10 9.09 -12.11 14.32
N VAL A 11 10.11 -11.31 14.68
CA VAL A 11 10.84 -10.46 13.73
C VAL A 11 11.57 -11.34 12.71
N ARG A 12 12.15 -12.47 13.12
CA ARG A 12 12.79 -13.43 12.21
C ARG A 12 11.77 -14.05 11.26
N GLN A 13 10.60 -14.46 11.73
CA GLN A 13 9.51 -14.99 10.89
C GLN A 13 8.96 -13.92 9.94
N ALA A 14 8.71 -12.70 10.42
CA ALA A 14 8.32 -11.56 9.58
C ALA A 14 9.38 -11.25 8.52
N LEU A 15 10.67 -11.27 8.87
CA LEU A 15 11.77 -11.08 7.92
C LEU A 15 11.89 -12.24 6.93
N ILE A 16 11.58 -13.48 7.33
CA ILE A 16 11.53 -14.64 6.43
C ILE A 16 10.40 -14.43 5.42
N ILE A 17 9.19 -14.07 5.87
CA ILE A 17 8.03 -13.77 5.01
C ILE A 17 8.40 -12.64 4.03
N LEU A 18 8.95 -11.53 4.53
CA LEU A 18 9.39 -10.41 3.70
C LEU A 18 10.51 -10.77 2.72
N ARG A 19 11.41 -11.68 3.09
CA ARG A 19 12.48 -12.16 2.19
C ARG A 19 11.94 -13.03 1.05
N HIS A 20 10.79 -13.68 1.28
CA HIS A 20 10.10 -14.51 0.28
C HIS A 20 8.96 -13.75 -0.41
N ALA A 21 8.78 -12.47 -0.09
CA ALA A 21 7.74 -11.60 -0.66
C ALA A 21 7.91 -11.31 -2.16
N LYS A 22 9.03 -11.68 -2.78
CA LYS A 22 9.32 -11.34 -4.17
C LYS A 22 8.33 -12.05 -5.09
N GLY A 23 7.40 -11.27 -5.67
CA GLY A 23 6.32 -11.77 -6.53
C GLY A 23 5.01 -12.09 -5.81
N LYS A 24 4.92 -11.84 -4.50
CA LYS A 24 3.68 -12.00 -3.73
C LYS A 24 2.87 -10.70 -3.75
N THR A 25 1.55 -10.82 -3.84
CA THR A 25 0.62 -9.69 -3.69
C THR A 25 0.55 -9.26 -2.22
N SER A 26 0.10 -8.02 -1.98
CA SER A 26 -0.12 -7.49 -0.62
C SER A 26 -1.06 -8.38 0.21
N ARG A 27 -2.05 -9.00 -0.44
CA ARG A 27 -2.98 -9.95 0.17
C ARG A 27 -2.33 -11.27 0.59
N GLN A 28 -1.52 -11.87 -0.28
CA GLN A 28 -0.77 -13.10 0.05
C GLN A 28 0.20 -12.87 1.21
N LEU A 29 0.82 -11.69 1.26
CA LEU A 29 1.63 -11.29 2.41
C LEU A 29 0.78 -11.16 3.68
N ALA A 30 -0.39 -10.51 3.60
CA ALA A 30 -1.28 -10.36 4.74
C ALA A 30 -1.77 -11.72 5.29
N GLU A 31 -2.08 -12.69 4.43
CA GLU A 31 -2.46 -14.06 4.80
C GLU A 31 -1.29 -14.82 5.46
N GLU A 32 -0.07 -14.71 4.94
CA GLU A 32 1.11 -15.28 5.58
C GLU A 32 1.42 -14.62 6.93
N PHE A 33 1.25 -13.30 7.02
CA PHE A 33 1.36 -12.58 8.29
C PHE A 33 0.26 -12.95 9.29
N ALA A 34 -0.95 -13.28 8.82
CA ALA A 34 -2.04 -13.75 9.66
C ALA A 34 -1.78 -15.16 10.23
N SER A 35 -0.96 -15.97 9.55
CA SER A 35 -0.54 -17.30 10.02
C SER A 35 0.57 -17.26 11.09
N VAL A 36 1.26 -16.13 11.22
CA VAL A 36 2.19 -15.89 12.33
C VAL A 36 1.34 -15.54 13.55
N GLU A 37 1.60 -16.13 14.72
CA GLU A 37 1.03 -15.63 15.97
C GLU A 37 1.40 -14.16 16.11
N LEU A 38 0.47 -13.28 15.73
CA LEU A 38 0.68 -11.85 15.77
C LEU A 38 0.87 -11.47 17.22
N LEU A 39 1.93 -10.71 17.49
CA LEU A 39 2.10 -10.07 18.78
C LEU A 39 0.83 -9.30 19.10
N THR A 40 0.33 -9.45 20.33
CA THR A 40 -0.70 -8.55 20.83
C THR A 40 -0.18 -7.11 20.74
N ALA A 41 -1.08 -6.14 20.64
CA ALA A 41 -0.70 -4.72 20.58
C ALA A 41 0.27 -4.33 21.72
N GLU A 42 0.08 -4.92 22.90
CA GLU A 42 0.95 -4.72 24.07
C GLU A 42 2.37 -5.29 23.88
N GLU A 43 2.50 -6.44 23.22
CA GLU A 43 3.79 -7.07 22.97
C GLU A 43 4.52 -6.44 21.75
N PHE A 44 3.79 -5.86 20.79
CA PHE A 44 4.39 -5.19 19.63
C PHE A 44 4.94 -3.80 19.96
N GLU A 45 4.31 -3.11 20.89
CA GLU A 45 4.63 -1.73 21.25
C GLU A 45 6.12 -1.51 21.66
N PRO A 46 6.79 -2.39 22.44
CA PRO A 46 8.24 -2.33 22.65
C PRO A 46 9.07 -2.39 21.36
N VAL A 47 8.63 -3.18 20.36
CA VAL A 47 9.31 -3.34 19.07
C VAL A 47 9.19 -2.08 18.24
N ALA A 48 7.97 -1.54 18.14
CA ALA A 48 7.70 -0.30 17.45
C ALA A 48 8.59 0.82 18.02
N ARG A 49 8.67 0.92 19.36
CA ARG A 49 9.54 1.88 20.03
C ARG A 49 11.02 1.63 19.75
N ALA A 50 11.49 0.39 19.74
CA ALA A 50 12.87 0.05 19.42
C ALA A 50 13.23 0.41 17.97
N LEU A 51 12.32 0.14 17.02
CA LEU A 51 12.48 0.50 15.61
C LEU A 51 12.52 2.02 15.44
N VAL A 52 11.61 2.77 16.05
CA VAL A 52 11.63 4.24 16.01
C VAL A 52 12.92 4.80 16.63
N ARG A 53 13.37 4.28 17.77
CA ARG A 53 14.65 4.68 18.37
C ARG A 53 15.84 4.39 17.45
N SER A 54 15.83 3.25 16.77
CA SER A 54 16.86 2.89 15.81
C SER A 54 16.82 3.79 14.57
N PHE A 55 15.63 4.26 14.16
CA PHE A 55 15.46 5.22 13.07
C PHE A 55 16.07 6.56 13.46
N ASP A 56 15.72 7.07 14.64
CA ASP A 56 16.27 8.31 15.21
C ASP A 56 17.82 8.22 15.34
N GLY A 57 18.33 7.06 15.78
CA GLY A 57 19.76 6.81 15.89
C GLY A 57 20.48 6.86 14.54
N SER A 58 19.90 6.26 13.50
CA SER A 58 20.44 6.35 12.13
C SER A 58 20.43 7.79 11.60
N LEU A 59 19.37 8.57 11.83
CA LEU A 59 19.33 9.97 11.42
C LEU A 59 20.42 10.80 12.10
N ARG A 60 20.65 10.61 13.41
CA ARG A 60 21.72 11.31 14.13
C ARG A 60 23.12 11.01 13.58
N ILE A 61 23.37 9.78 13.14
CA ILE A 61 24.65 9.42 12.50
C ILE A 61 24.84 10.17 11.19
N LEU A 62 23.76 10.36 10.43
CA LEU A 62 23.78 11.02 9.13
C LEU A 62 23.94 12.54 9.25
N ASP A 63 23.34 13.13 10.27
CA ASP A 63 23.43 14.57 10.57
C ASP A 63 24.75 14.95 11.25
N SER A 64 25.49 13.97 11.78
CA SER A 64 26.80 14.23 12.37
C SER A 64 27.81 14.69 11.30
N PRO A 65 28.51 15.83 11.51
CA PRO A 65 29.56 16.28 10.61
C PRO A 65 30.85 15.45 10.73
N THR A 66 31.04 14.72 11.83
CA THR A 66 32.28 13.99 12.14
C THR A 66 32.28 12.53 11.70
N THR A 67 31.14 12.00 11.26
CA THR A 67 31.02 10.59 10.84
C THR A 67 31.68 10.34 9.48
N CYS A 68 32.47 9.27 9.41
CA CYS A 68 33.17 8.89 8.18
C CYS A 68 32.19 8.45 7.08
N LYS A 69 32.57 8.63 5.81
CA LYS A 69 31.75 8.24 4.63
C LYS A 69 31.25 6.79 4.69
N ALA A 70 32.08 5.86 5.18
CA ALA A 70 31.72 4.45 5.30
C ALA A 70 30.58 4.22 6.32
N GLU A 71 30.59 4.96 7.42
CA GLU A 71 29.52 4.89 8.44
C GLU A 71 28.23 5.52 7.93
N LYS A 72 28.33 6.67 7.23
CA LYS A 72 27.18 7.30 6.57
C LYS A 72 26.51 6.34 5.58
N ALA A 73 27.28 5.72 4.70
CA ALA A 73 26.74 4.74 3.74
C ALA A 73 26.14 3.48 4.40
N ARG A 74 26.60 3.08 5.60
CA ARG A 74 25.98 2.01 6.38
C ARG A 74 24.67 2.48 7.01
N ALA A 75 24.65 3.69 7.57
CA ALA A 75 23.48 4.29 8.18
C ALA A 75 22.36 4.53 7.15
N GLU A 76 22.68 5.00 5.94
CA GLU A 76 21.75 5.16 4.83
C GLU A 76 21.09 3.83 4.46
N ARG A 77 21.87 2.79 4.18
CA ARG A 77 21.34 1.45 3.85
C ARG A 77 20.47 0.88 4.97
N ARG A 78 20.86 1.10 6.23
CA ARG A 78 20.06 0.70 7.38
C ARG A 78 18.74 1.47 7.41
N LEU A 79 18.78 2.78 7.20
CA LEU A 79 17.60 3.62 7.23
C LEU A 79 16.61 3.23 6.14
N THR A 80 17.08 3.02 4.91
CA THR A 80 16.23 2.56 3.79
C THR A 80 15.52 1.26 4.14
N ARG A 81 16.24 0.25 4.65
CA ARG A 81 15.63 -1.02 5.06
C ARG A 81 14.60 -0.84 6.19
N MET A 82 14.89 0.05 7.13
CA MET A 82 14.00 0.33 8.25
C MET A 82 12.73 1.04 7.81
N VAL A 83 12.80 2.05 6.95
CA VAL A 83 11.59 2.73 6.46
C VAL A 83 10.74 1.78 5.61
N THR A 84 11.36 0.94 4.77
CA THR A 84 10.63 -0.09 4.04
C THR A 84 9.94 -1.08 5.00
N LEU A 85 10.64 -1.56 6.03
CA LEU A 85 10.07 -2.45 7.04
C LEU A 85 8.89 -1.80 7.77
N LEU A 86 9.05 -0.55 8.23
CA LEU A 86 7.99 0.22 8.90
C LEU A 86 6.79 0.42 7.98
N GLY A 87 7.00 0.61 6.69
CA GLY A 87 5.94 0.67 5.69
C GLY A 87 5.15 -0.65 5.60
N HIS A 88 5.83 -1.80 5.55
CA HIS A 88 5.15 -3.09 5.52
C HIS A 88 4.39 -3.36 6.82
N LEU A 89 4.98 -3.01 7.97
CA LEU A 89 4.33 -3.13 9.28
C LEU A 89 3.08 -2.25 9.39
N TYR A 90 3.06 -1.08 8.72
CA TYR A 90 1.85 -0.25 8.61
C TYR A 90 0.76 -0.94 7.81
N LEU A 91 1.10 -1.57 6.68
CA LEU A 91 0.10 -2.28 5.85
C LEU A 91 -0.55 -3.45 6.60
N VAL A 92 0.16 -4.10 7.51
CA VAL A 92 -0.39 -5.15 8.39
C VAL A 92 -0.91 -4.62 9.73
N THR A 93 -1.16 -3.30 9.83
CA THR A 93 -1.74 -2.61 11.00
C THR A 93 -0.94 -2.68 12.30
N LEU A 94 0.33 -3.10 12.24
CA LEU A 94 1.23 -3.16 13.41
C LEU A 94 1.84 -1.79 13.73
N VAL A 95 1.95 -0.90 12.75
CA VAL A 95 2.41 0.48 12.94
C VAL A 95 1.27 1.45 12.69
N ALA A 96 1.01 2.34 13.63
CA ALA A 96 -0.03 3.35 13.47
C ALA A 96 0.33 4.39 12.41
N ARG A 97 -0.67 4.85 11.66
CA ARG A 97 -0.55 5.92 10.64
C ARG A 97 0.24 7.15 11.12
N LYS A 98 0.01 7.61 12.34
CA LYS A 98 0.72 8.75 12.95
C LYS A 98 2.25 8.58 12.96
N VAL A 99 2.73 7.34 13.06
CA VAL A 99 4.17 7.02 13.03
C VAL A 99 4.70 7.18 11.60
N ILE A 100 3.95 6.74 10.59
CA ILE A 100 4.33 6.91 9.17
C ILE A 100 4.41 8.40 8.80
N HIS A 101 3.42 9.21 9.18
CA HIS A 101 3.49 10.67 8.96
C HIS A 101 4.68 11.30 9.67
N ARG A 102 4.96 10.90 10.92
CA ARG A 102 6.13 11.38 11.64
C ARG A 102 7.43 11.02 10.91
N ILE A 103 7.57 9.78 10.43
CA ILE A 103 8.75 9.35 9.66
C ILE A 103 8.91 10.19 8.40
N LEU A 104 7.83 10.43 7.64
CA LEU A 104 7.87 11.29 6.45
C LEU A 104 8.29 12.73 6.79
N ALA A 105 7.78 13.28 7.89
CA ALA A 105 8.17 14.61 8.38
C ALA A 105 9.64 14.65 8.87
N ASP A 106 10.12 13.60 9.52
CA ASP A 106 11.51 13.51 9.99
C ASP A 106 12.49 13.33 8.80
N LEU A 107 12.07 12.66 7.73
CA LEU A 107 12.84 12.54 6.49
C LEU A 107 12.88 13.86 5.72
N ILE A 108 11.76 14.58 5.63
CA ILE A 108 11.67 15.88 4.95
C ILE A 108 11.26 16.94 5.99
N PRO A 109 12.21 17.38 6.84
CA PRO A 109 11.90 18.31 7.91
C PRO A 109 11.46 19.67 7.34
N PRO A 110 10.52 20.36 8.00
CA PRO A 110 10.15 21.71 7.61
C PRO A 110 11.35 22.65 7.85
N GLY A 111 11.90 23.21 6.78
CA GLY A 111 13.02 24.15 6.84
C GLY A 111 13.32 24.76 5.46
N ASP A 112 14.12 25.83 5.44
CA ASP A 112 14.41 26.60 4.23
C ASP A 112 15.46 25.94 3.31
N GLY A 113 16.17 24.92 3.80
CA GLY A 113 17.20 24.21 3.05
C GLY A 113 16.68 22.91 2.41
N PRO A 114 17.21 22.52 1.23
CA PRO A 114 16.88 21.22 0.66
C PRO A 114 17.43 20.09 1.56
N PRO A 115 16.64 19.05 1.84
CA PRO A 115 17.11 17.91 2.62
C PRO A 115 18.21 17.16 1.86
N ALA A 116 19.00 16.37 2.58
CA ALA A 116 19.98 15.48 1.93
C ALA A 116 19.28 14.55 0.92
N GLU A 117 19.90 14.35 -0.24
CA GLU A 117 19.33 13.55 -1.35
C GLU A 117 18.87 12.15 -0.90
N PHE A 118 19.64 11.50 -0.03
CA PHE A 118 19.29 10.17 0.49
C PHE A 118 17.94 10.17 1.26
N ARG A 119 17.56 11.27 1.91
CA ARG A 119 16.28 11.37 2.66
C ARG A 119 15.09 11.42 1.71
N VAL A 120 15.25 12.07 0.55
CA VAL A 120 14.28 12.04 -0.54
C VAL A 120 14.12 10.60 -1.05
N LEU A 121 15.23 9.90 -1.27
CA LEU A 121 15.21 8.49 -1.68
C LEU A 121 14.52 7.58 -0.65
N CYS A 122 14.76 7.79 0.64
CA CYS A 122 14.08 7.03 1.69
C CYS A 122 12.57 7.32 1.74
N SER A 123 12.18 8.58 1.54
CA SER A 123 10.76 8.99 1.48
C SER A 123 10.07 8.32 0.28
N HIS A 124 10.73 8.34 -0.87
CA HIS A 124 10.28 7.64 -2.07
C HIS A 124 10.11 6.12 -1.82
N SER A 125 11.11 5.45 -1.22
CA SER A 125 11.01 4.01 -0.89
C SER A 125 9.86 3.69 0.05
N LEU A 126 9.60 4.54 1.05
CA LEU A 126 8.47 4.37 1.95
C LEU A 126 7.14 4.54 1.20
N LEU A 127 7.00 5.61 0.43
CA LEU A 127 5.76 5.92 -0.29
C LEU A 127 5.44 4.91 -1.39
N LYS A 128 6.43 4.25 -2.01
CA LYS A 128 6.14 3.11 -2.91
C LYS A 128 5.46 1.94 -2.20
N VAL A 129 5.72 1.76 -0.90
CA VAL A 129 5.09 0.70 -0.10
C VAL A 129 3.73 1.14 0.40
N VAL A 130 3.63 2.33 1.02
CA VAL A 130 2.43 2.74 1.77
C VAL A 130 1.56 3.79 1.07
N GLY A 131 1.98 4.30 -0.09
CA GLY A 131 1.34 5.44 -0.75
C GLY A 131 -0.12 5.20 -1.09
N HIS A 132 -0.46 4.02 -1.61
CA HIS A 132 -1.85 3.61 -1.89
C HIS A 132 -2.70 3.61 -0.60
N ALA A 133 -2.26 2.92 0.44
CA ALA A 133 -2.98 2.84 1.71
C ALA A 133 -3.06 4.19 2.45
N LEU A 134 -2.14 5.13 2.20
CA LEU A 134 -2.25 6.51 2.70
C LEU A 134 -3.21 7.34 1.85
N ALA A 135 -3.27 7.12 0.54
CA ALA A 135 -4.17 7.84 -0.35
C ALA A 135 -5.64 7.57 -0.02
N ASP A 136 -5.99 6.34 0.39
CA ASP A 136 -7.36 5.98 0.76
C ASP A 136 -7.87 6.74 1.99
N VAL A 137 -6.98 7.06 2.93
CA VAL A 137 -7.36 7.63 4.23
C VAL A 137 -7.01 9.12 4.36
N ASP A 138 -5.97 9.59 3.67
CA ASP A 138 -5.49 10.97 3.75
C ASP A 138 -4.74 11.40 2.47
N ALA A 139 -5.44 11.34 1.34
CA ALA A 139 -4.88 11.78 0.07
C ALA A 139 -4.41 13.24 0.09
N SER A 140 -5.05 14.11 0.87
CA SER A 140 -4.72 15.54 0.89
C SER A 140 -3.31 15.81 1.41
N HIS A 141 -2.94 15.20 2.54
CA HIS A 141 -1.57 15.29 3.07
C HIS A 141 -0.56 14.63 2.14
N LEU A 142 -0.92 13.49 1.56
CA LEU A 142 -0.03 12.77 0.66
C LEU A 142 0.30 13.60 -0.60
N VAL A 143 -0.71 14.18 -1.24
CA VAL A 143 -0.55 15.06 -2.40
C VAL A 143 0.30 16.29 -2.04
N ALA A 144 0.04 16.92 -0.89
CA ALA A 144 0.84 18.05 -0.42
C ALA A 144 2.31 17.67 -0.20
N PHE A 145 2.57 16.49 0.39
CA PHE A 145 3.91 15.99 0.62
C PHE A 145 4.67 15.69 -0.69
N ILE A 146 4.02 15.04 -1.66
CA ILE A 146 4.61 14.79 -2.99
C ILE A 146 4.87 16.11 -3.72
N GLY A 147 3.93 17.04 -3.67
CA GLY A 147 4.12 18.39 -4.21
C GLY A 147 5.36 19.07 -3.61
N LYS A 148 5.59 18.88 -2.30
CA LYS A 148 6.81 19.37 -1.65
C LYS A 148 8.08 18.69 -2.18
N LEU A 149 8.06 17.38 -2.40
CA LEU A 149 9.21 16.67 -2.99
C LEU A 149 9.54 17.21 -4.40
N VAL A 150 8.52 17.44 -5.23
CA VAL A 150 8.66 18.01 -6.59
C VAL A 150 9.23 19.43 -6.53
N GLU A 151 8.76 20.25 -5.59
CA GLU A 151 9.30 21.60 -5.38
C GLU A 151 10.78 21.56 -4.98
N LEU A 152 11.14 20.65 -4.08
CA LEU A 152 12.52 20.48 -3.60
C LEU A 152 13.44 20.02 -4.74
N THR A 153 13.00 19.10 -5.59
CA THR A 153 13.80 18.62 -6.74
C THR A 153 13.98 19.66 -7.84
N ALA A 154 13.04 20.61 -7.97
CA ALA A 154 13.18 21.72 -8.91
C ALA A 154 14.17 22.80 -8.42
N LYS A 155 14.25 23.03 -7.10
CA LYS A 155 15.04 24.13 -6.50
C LYS A 155 16.47 23.75 -6.11
N SER A 156 16.81 22.47 -6.12
CA SER A 156 18.08 21.97 -5.59
C SER A 156 18.91 21.22 -6.63
N SER A 157 20.21 21.06 -6.35
CA SER A 157 21.15 20.32 -7.18
C SER A 157 21.07 18.80 -6.94
N PHE A 158 19.86 18.23 -6.84
CA PHE A 158 19.71 16.78 -6.72
C PHE A 158 20.14 16.06 -8.01
N GLY A 159 20.64 14.83 -7.84
CA GLY A 159 21.00 13.96 -8.93
C GLY A 159 19.83 13.69 -9.87
N VAL A 160 20.14 13.39 -11.13
CA VAL A 160 19.14 13.05 -12.16
C VAL A 160 18.23 11.91 -11.70
N LEU A 161 18.81 10.89 -11.06
CA LEU A 161 18.05 9.74 -10.56
C LEU A 161 16.98 10.14 -9.53
N THR A 162 17.32 10.97 -8.55
CA THR A 162 16.38 11.41 -7.52
C THR A 162 15.22 12.20 -8.12
N ARG A 163 15.50 13.05 -9.12
CA ARG A 163 14.45 13.79 -9.83
C ARG A 163 13.50 12.86 -10.58
N LEU A 164 14.05 11.87 -11.30
CA LEU A 164 13.25 10.87 -12.00
C LEU A 164 12.36 10.06 -11.05
N LEU A 165 12.89 9.64 -9.90
CA LEU A 165 12.13 8.89 -8.91
C LEU A 165 10.99 9.73 -8.27
N VAL A 166 11.21 11.02 -8.06
CA VAL A 166 10.16 11.91 -7.54
C VAL A 166 9.07 12.15 -8.60
N GLU A 167 9.42 12.27 -9.88
CA GLU A 167 8.41 12.33 -10.95
C GLU A 167 7.66 11.00 -11.12
N GLU A 168 8.35 9.85 -11.03
CA GLU A 168 7.72 8.52 -11.00
C GLU A 168 6.68 8.45 -9.87
N LEU A 169 7.04 8.91 -8.67
CA LEU A 169 6.14 8.94 -7.53
C LEU A 169 4.91 9.82 -7.77
N ARG A 170 5.12 11.00 -8.37
CA ARG A 170 4.04 11.93 -8.72
C ARG A 170 3.09 11.28 -9.72
N GLU A 171 3.61 10.65 -10.75
CA GLU A 171 2.82 9.95 -11.76
C GLU A 171 1.98 8.84 -11.12
N ILE A 172 2.61 7.94 -10.35
CA ILE A 172 1.93 6.85 -9.64
C ILE A 172 0.83 7.39 -8.72
N SER A 173 1.07 8.52 -8.04
CA SER A 173 0.08 9.11 -7.12
C SER A 173 -1.18 9.60 -7.83
N ILE A 174 -1.06 10.02 -9.09
CA ILE A 174 -2.18 10.49 -9.92
C ILE A 174 -2.88 9.31 -10.59
N THR A 175 -2.13 8.31 -11.03
CA THR A 175 -2.65 7.24 -11.89
C THR A 175 -3.10 6.00 -11.14
N SER A 176 -2.45 5.63 -10.03
CA SER A 176 -2.54 4.28 -9.47
C SER A 176 -2.80 4.19 -7.96
N TRP A 177 -2.62 5.26 -7.17
CA TRP A 177 -2.84 5.21 -5.71
C TRP A 177 -4.25 5.49 -5.26
N ARG A 178 -5.13 5.94 -6.14
CA ARG A 178 -6.56 5.86 -5.92
C ARG A 178 -7.10 4.77 -6.85
N PRO A 179 -7.88 3.79 -6.36
CA PRO A 179 -8.71 3.02 -7.26
C PRO A 179 -9.59 4.04 -8.00
N ARG A 180 -9.46 4.11 -9.34
CA ARG A 180 -10.24 5.06 -10.15
C ARG A 180 -11.74 4.79 -10.02
N MET A 181 -12.09 3.56 -9.65
CA MET A 181 -13.46 3.15 -9.38
C MET A 181 -13.43 1.87 -8.53
N VAL A 182 -14.14 1.87 -7.41
CA VAL A 182 -14.53 0.64 -6.72
C VAL A 182 -15.98 0.39 -7.13
N LEU A 183 -16.24 -0.73 -7.80
CA LEU A 183 -17.59 -1.08 -8.21
C LEU A 183 -18.11 -2.19 -7.33
N THR A 184 -19.25 -1.95 -6.70
CA THR A 184 -20.04 -3.00 -6.05
C THR A 184 -20.90 -3.64 -7.12
N VAL A 185 -20.58 -4.88 -7.49
CA VAL A 185 -21.36 -5.69 -8.41
C VAL A 185 -22.32 -6.54 -7.60
N ARG A 186 -23.61 -6.24 -7.71
CA ARG A 186 -24.70 -6.98 -7.10
C ARG A 186 -25.38 -7.83 -8.16
N ALA A 187 -25.42 -9.13 -7.94
CA ALA A 187 -26.17 -10.08 -8.75
C ALA A 187 -27.37 -10.61 -7.96
N GLU A 188 -28.56 -10.46 -8.51
CA GLU A 188 -29.81 -10.91 -7.90
C GLU A 188 -30.65 -11.71 -8.88
N MET A 189 -31.22 -12.82 -8.41
CA MET A 189 -32.16 -13.63 -9.20
C MET A 189 -33.52 -12.96 -9.21
N VAL A 190 -34.00 -12.58 -10.40
CA VAL A 190 -35.33 -11.99 -10.61
C VAL A 190 -36.11 -12.90 -11.56
N ALA A 191 -37.01 -13.71 -10.98
CA ALA A 191 -37.82 -14.71 -11.69
C ALA A 191 -37.02 -15.77 -12.46
N SER A 192 -36.60 -15.48 -13.69
CA SER A 192 -35.90 -16.40 -14.61
C SER A 192 -34.65 -15.78 -15.26
N HIS A 193 -34.15 -14.70 -14.67
CA HIS A 193 -32.93 -14.03 -15.10
C HIS A 193 -32.15 -13.52 -13.89
N VAL A 194 -30.85 -13.35 -14.07
CA VAL A 194 -29.95 -12.69 -13.12
C VAL A 194 -29.86 -11.22 -13.52
N GLU A 195 -30.27 -10.32 -12.64
CA GLU A 195 -29.99 -8.91 -12.78
C GLU A 195 -28.63 -8.62 -12.14
N VAL A 196 -27.70 -8.08 -12.93
CA VAL A 196 -26.40 -7.64 -12.46
C VAL A 196 -26.39 -6.12 -12.50
N SER A 197 -26.18 -5.51 -11.35
CA SER A 197 -26.01 -4.06 -11.21
C SER A 197 -24.61 -3.76 -10.68
N CYS A 198 -23.99 -2.72 -11.22
CA CYS A 198 -22.69 -2.23 -10.79
C CYS A 198 -22.91 -0.82 -10.24
N THR A 199 -22.53 -0.58 -9.00
CA THR A 199 -22.61 0.75 -8.37
C THR A 199 -21.22 1.23 -7.99
N ASP A 200 -20.97 2.52 -8.11
CA ASP A 200 -19.73 3.11 -7.60
C ASP A 200 -19.75 3.28 -6.07
N MET A 201 -18.69 3.83 -5.49
CA MET A 201 -18.64 4.12 -4.05
C MET A 201 -19.63 5.19 -3.59
N GLY A 202 -20.17 6.00 -4.50
CA GLY A 202 -21.25 6.95 -4.22
C GLY A 202 -22.64 6.30 -4.20
N GLY A 203 -22.73 5.02 -4.59
CA GLY A 203 -23.99 4.31 -4.78
C GLY A 203 -24.68 4.67 -6.10
N GLU A 204 -24.03 5.39 -7.00
CA GLU A 204 -24.56 5.67 -8.33
C GLU A 204 -24.42 4.43 -9.21
N GLN A 205 -25.47 4.11 -9.95
CA GLN A 205 -25.48 2.96 -10.85
C GLN A 205 -24.67 3.27 -12.11
N VAL A 206 -23.63 2.46 -12.34
CA VAL A 206 -22.66 2.62 -13.43
C VAL A 206 -23.02 1.69 -14.58
N CYS A 207 -23.46 0.48 -14.27
CA CYS A 207 -24.02 -0.46 -15.24
C CYS A 207 -25.17 -1.27 -14.65
N ALA A 208 -26.06 -1.70 -15.53
CA ALA A 208 -27.12 -2.65 -15.25
C ALA A 208 -27.35 -3.52 -16.48
N PHE A 209 -27.39 -4.83 -16.32
CA PHE A 209 -27.75 -5.72 -17.40
C PHE A 209 -28.42 -6.98 -16.86
N ASN A 210 -29.21 -7.61 -17.72
CA ASN A 210 -29.98 -8.81 -17.40
C ASN A 210 -29.39 -10.00 -18.15
N MET A 211 -29.22 -11.12 -17.45
CA MET A 211 -28.73 -12.36 -18.02
C MET A 211 -29.76 -13.46 -17.85
N MET A 212 -30.02 -14.23 -18.92
CA MET A 212 -30.87 -15.41 -18.80
C MET A 212 -30.20 -16.46 -17.91
N ASP A 213 -30.99 -17.26 -17.20
CA ASP A 213 -30.52 -18.36 -16.33
C ASP A 213 -29.58 -19.37 -17.01
N SER A 214 -29.55 -19.41 -18.33
CA SER A 214 -28.70 -20.32 -19.12
C SER A 214 -27.35 -19.73 -19.54
N ALA A 215 -27.03 -18.50 -19.17
CA ALA A 215 -25.79 -17.84 -19.60
C ALA A 215 -24.55 -18.45 -18.92
N LYS A 216 -23.46 -18.67 -19.68
CA LYS A 216 -22.26 -19.35 -19.17
C LYS A 216 -21.27 -18.36 -18.55
N LEU A 217 -20.44 -18.87 -17.64
CA LEU A 217 -19.35 -18.14 -16.95
C LEU A 217 -18.52 -17.21 -17.86
N PRO A 218 -18.04 -17.66 -19.05
CA PRO A 218 -17.22 -16.81 -19.91
C PRO A 218 -18.01 -15.62 -20.47
N ASP A 219 -19.33 -15.76 -20.64
CA ASP A 219 -20.18 -14.72 -21.21
C ASP A 219 -20.39 -13.60 -20.20
N LEU A 220 -20.59 -13.93 -18.90
CA LEU A 220 -20.66 -12.95 -17.81
C LEU A 220 -19.35 -12.16 -17.68
N VAL A 221 -18.23 -12.86 -17.61
CA VAL A 221 -16.91 -12.22 -17.49
C VAL A 221 -16.64 -11.34 -18.71
N THR A 222 -16.94 -11.84 -19.91
CA THR A 222 -16.73 -11.08 -21.16
C THR A 222 -17.63 -9.86 -21.23
N GLU A 223 -18.89 -9.95 -20.79
CA GLU A 223 -19.83 -8.82 -20.81
C GLU A 223 -19.48 -7.77 -19.75
N VAL A 224 -19.19 -8.19 -18.51
CA VAL A 224 -18.71 -7.30 -17.44
C VAL A 224 -17.40 -6.65 -17.87
N LYS A 225 -16.43 -7.40 -18.41
CA LYS A 225 -15.18 -6.83 -18.92
C LYS A 225 -15.43 -5.92 -20.13
N GLY A 226 -16.33 -6.29 -21.02
CA GLY A 226 -16.65 -5.52 -22.23
C GLY A 226 -17.33 -4.19 -21.94
N GLN A 227 -18.23 -4.14 -20.96
CA GLN A 227 -18.94 -2.93 -20.57
C GLN A 227 -18.17 -2.07 -19.57
N ILE A 228 -17.40 -2.70 -18.66
CA ILE A 228 -16.72 -2.00 -17.57
C ILE A 228 -15.24 -1.73 -17.86
N LEU A 229 -14.47 -2.66 -18.44
CA LEU A 229 -13.03 -2.47 -18.65
C LEU A 229 -12.69 -1.63 -19.88
N ASN A 230 -13.59 -1.49 -20.87
CA ASN A 230 -13.34 -0.67 -22.05
C ASN A 230 -13.06 0.82 -21.72
N PRO A 231 -13.74 1.43 -20.74
CA PRO A 231 -13.40 2.79 -20.29
C PRO A 231 -12.39 2.88 -19.12
N PHE A 232 -12.07 1.80 -18.42
CA PHE A 232 -11.34 1.87 -17.14
C PHE A 232 -10.17 0.86 -17.07
N GLU A 233 -8.93 1.37 -17.09
CA GLU A 233 -7.70 0.56 -17.08
C GLU A 233 -7.37 -0.09 -15.72
N VAL A 234 -7.92 0.42 -14.61
CA VAL A 234 -7.65 -0.10 -13.25
C VAL A 234 -8.92 -0.04 -12.42
N LEU A 235 -9.47 -1.21 -12.09
CA LEU A 235 -10.73 -1.39 -11.36
C LEU A 235 -10.53 -2.31 -10.16
N THR A 236 -11.20 -2.00 -9.06
CA THR A 236 -11.36 -2.90 -7.92
C THR A 236 -12.83 -3.28 -7.83
N LEU A 237 -13.13 -4.57 -7.88
CA LEU A 237 -14.49 -5.09 -7.85
C LEU A 237 -14.80 -5.60 -6.44
N ILE A 238 -15.88 -5.11 -5.85
CA ILE A 238 -16.50 -5.66 -4.64
C ILE A 238 -17.74 -6.43 -5.10
N LEU A 239 -17.84 -7.69 -4.71
CA LEU A 239 -18.94 -8.56 -5.14
C LEU A 239 -19.90 -8.78 -4.00
N GLU A 240 -21.15 -8.36 -4.19
CA GLU A 240 -22.24 -8.61 -3.25
C GLU A 240 -23.20 -9.62 -3.85
N THR A 241 -23.22 -10.82 -3.28
CA THR A 241 -24.15 -11.88 -3.69
C THR A 241 -25.43 -11.81 -2.86
N GLY A 242 -26.58 -11.71 -3.53
CA GLY A 242 -27.87 -11.86 -2.87
C GLY A 242 -28.05 -13.28 -2.30
N ALA A 243 -28.94 -13.43 -1.31
CA ALA A 243 -29.11 -14.65 -0.50
C ALA A 243 -29.57 -15.93 -1.24
N PHE A 244 -29.68 -15.90 -2.58
CA PHE A 244 -30.25 -16.99 -3.38
C PHE A 244 -29.55 -17.18 -4.74
N LEU A 245 -28.25 -16.91 -4.83
CA LEU A 245 -27.51 -17.30 -6.03
C LEU A 245 -27.21 -18.81 -6.01
N PRO A 246 -27.43 -19.53 -7.13
CA PRO A 246 -26.94 -20.89 -7.29
C PRO A 246 -25.45 -20.97 -6.94
N HIS A 247 -25.05 -22.05 -6.27
CA HIS A 247 -23.69 -22.24 -5.76
C HIS A 247 -22.62 -21.99 -6.84
N ASP A 248 -22.92 -22.39 -8.07
CA ASP A 248 -22.06 -22.20 -9.24
C ASP A 248 -21.77 -20.71 -9.48
N ILE A 249 -22.78 -19.82 -9.45
CA ILE A 249 -22.62 -18.37 -9.71
C ILE A 249 -21.77 -17.69 -8.63
N GLY A 250 -21.87 -18.15 -7.38
CA GLY A 250 -21.04 -17.63 -6.28
C GLY A 250 -19.55 -18.00 -6.39
N ASP A 251 -19.24 -19.12 -7.02
CA ASP A 251 -17.87 -19.49 -7.38
C ASP A 251 -17.44 -18.73 -8.66
N MET A 252 -18.34 -18.58 -9.64
CA MET A 252 -18.12 -17.81 -10.88
C MET A 252 -17.69 -16.36 -10.65
N LEU A 253 -18.32 -15.68 -9.68
CA LEU A 253 -18.02 -14.29 -9.35
C LEU A 253 -16.67 -14.15 -8.64
N ARG A 254 -16.25 -15.16 -7.86
CA ARG A 254 -14.94 -15.16 -7.19
C ARG A 254 -13.79 -15.21 -8.18
N ASP A 255 -13.92 -15.97 -9.27
CA ASP A 255 -12.93 -16.04 -10.35
C ASP A 255 -12.77 -14.72 -11.12
N LEU A 256 -13.77 -13.82 -11.04
CA LEU A 256 -13.74 -12.49 -11.67
C LEU A 256 -12.87 -11.49 -10.90
N HIS A 257 -12.58 -11.79 -9.62
CA HIS A 257 -11.73 -10.99 -8.75
C HIS A 257 -10.23 -11.34 -8.91
N GLU A 258 -9.90 -12.54 -9.40
CA GLU A 258 -8.52 -13.01 -9.66
C GLU A 258 -7.97 -12.53 -11.03
#